data_AF-A0A418EV10-F1
#
_entry.id   AF-A0A418EV10-F1
#
_cell.length_a   1.000
_cell.length_b   1.000
_cell.length_c   1.000
_cell.angle_alpha   90.00
_cell.angle_beta   90.00
_cell.angle_gamma   90.00
#
_symmetry.space_group_name_H-M   'P 1'
#
loop_
_entity.id
_entity.type
_entity.pdbx_description
1 polymer ?
#
loop_
_entity_poly.entity_id
_entity_poly.type
_entity_poly.pdbx_seq_one_letter_code
_entity_poly.pdbx_strand_id
1 'polypeptide(L)'
;MTSTTLAIGVLGTLHASYTVYGTCRAPWFWYSVLVLLQIPHGIRHLVSMLPVVELAPMGFEATMASLAMSMQLMAMPVATAAFSSVQRAVLERFDAQPTTVTNVEMQIGDLICLSPLAGFGVLLSLVWLPGSKIEAQVWRRGGGRSRLLGWTAVVVGGVGGLTLLLVISTLLMYSTWSCAAVLGGRGCSPRV
;
A
#
# COMPACT_ATOMS: atom_id res chain seq x y z
N MET A 1 -7.00 15.49 -7.09
CA MET A 1 -6.66 14.21 -6.42
C MET A 1 -7.10 13.01 -7.23
N THR A 2 -8.37 12.92 -7.64
CA THR A 2 -8.90 11.81 -8.47
C THR A 2 -8.17 11.61 -9.81
N SER A 3 -7.91 12.70 -10.53
CA SER A 3 -7.17 12.65 -11.80
C SER A 3 -5.74 12.12 -11.62
N THR A 4 -5.02 12.57 -10.57
CA THR A 4 -3.66 12.09 -10.32
C THR A 4 -3.65 10.64 -9.85
N THR A 5 -4.61 10.19 -9.04
CA THR A 5 -4.72 8.77 -8.65
C THR A 5 -5.01 7.85 -9.82
N LEU A 6 -5.89 8.27 -10.73
CA LEU A 6 -6.21 7.51 -11.94
C LEU A 6 -5.02 7.46 -12.89
N ALA A 7 -4.34 8.60 -13.10
CA ALA A 7 -3.15 8.65 -13.93
C ALA A 7 -2.04 7.72 -13.41
N ILE A 8 -1.76 7.73 -12.10
CA ILE A 8 -0.78 6.84 -11.48
C ILE A 8 -1.17 5.37 -11.65
N GLY A 9 -2.44 5.01 -11.41
CA GLY A 9 -2.92 3.64 -11.55
C GLY A 9 -2.83 3.12 -12.99
N VAL A 10 -3.28 3.93 -13.96
CA VAL A 10 -3.20 3.60 -15.38
C VAL A 10 -1.75 3.46 -15.82
N LEU A 11 -0.87 4.41 -15.48
CA LEU A 11 0.56 4.33 -15.83
C LEU A 11 1.21 3.09 -15.23
N GLY A 12 0.86 2.74 -13.98
CA GLY A 12 1.35 1.55 -13.29
C GLY A 12 0.92 0.25 -13.98
N THR A 13 -0.36 0.13 -14.35
CA THR A 13 -0.84 -1.04 -15.11
C THR A 13 -0.22 -1.15 -16.49
N LEU A 14 -0.08 -0.03 -17.22
CA LEU A 14 0.53 0.00 -18.55
C LEU A 14 2.00 -0.40 -18.46
N HIS A 15 2.72 0.11 -17.47
CA HIS A 15 4.10 -0.27 -17.18
C HIS A 15 4.24 -1.77 -16.91
N ALA A 16 3.40 -2.32 -16.03
CA ALA A 16 3.41 -3.75 -15.72
C ALA A 16 3.07 -4.61 -16.95
N SER A 17 2.06 -4.24 -17.73
CA SER A 17 1.70 -4.99 -18.94
C SER A 17 2.78 -4.91 -20.02
N TYR A 18 3.43 -3.75 -20.19
CA TYR A 18 4.48 -3.57 -21.21
C TYR A 18 5.76 -4.32 -20.84
N THR A 19 6.11 -4.32 -19.55
CA THR A 19 7.29 -5.05 -19.05
C THR A 19 7.12 -6.56 -19.07
N VAL A 20 5.90 -7.06 -18.84
CA VAL A 20 5.58 -8.49 -18.87
C VAL A 20 5.38 -9.02 -20.30
N TYR A 21 4.55 -8.36 -21.12
CA TYR A 21 4.06 -8.92 -22.38
C TYR A 21 4.71 -8.34 -23.65
N GLY A 22 5.56 -7.30 -23.61
CA GLY A 22 6.10 -6.77 -24.88
C GLY A 22 7.24 -5.76 -24.86
N THR A 23 8.32 -6.14 -25.57
CA THR A 23 9.27 -5.32 -26.35
C THR A 23 10.40 -4.54 -25.65
N CYS A 24 10.36 -4.21 -24.36
CA CYS A 24 11.48 -3.56 -23.67
C CYS A 24 11.72 -4.12 -22.27
N ARG A 25 12.54 -5.17 -22.14
CA ARG A 25 13.09 -5.65 -20.85
C ARG A 25 14.35 -4.88 -20.41
N ALA A 26 14.52 -3.69 -20.96
CA ALA A 26 15.66 -2.86 -20.68
C ALA A 26 15.61 -2.34 -19.22
N PRO A 27 16.68 -2.53 -18.42
CA PRO A 27 16.70 -2.07 -17.03
C PRO A 27 16.40 -0.57 -16.89
N TRP A 28 16.88 0.24 -17.85
CA TRP A 28 16.67 1.69 -17.84
C TRP A 28 15.18 2.06 -17.96
N PHE A 29 14.37 1.27 -18.67
CA PHE A 29 12.94 1.54 -18.85
C PHE A 29 12.18 1.29 -17.54
N TRP A 30 12.54 0.22 -16.83
CA TRP A 30 12.03 -0.07 -15.49
C TRP A 30 12.31 1.07 -14.50
N TYR A 31 13.58 1.45 -14.35
CA TYR A 31 13.95 2.48 -13.38
C TYR A 31 13.42 3.86 -13.76
N SER A 32 13.45 4.24 -15.04
CA SER A 32 13.01 5.57 -15.48
C SER A 32 11.53 5.79 -15.19
N VAL A 33 10.67 4.81 -15.52
CA VAL A 33 9.23 4.95 -15.28
C VAL A 33 8.92 5.01 -13.78
N LEU A 34 9.59 4.21 -12.95
CA LEU A 34 9.44 4.27 -11.50
C LEU A 34 9.86 5.64 -10.94
N VAL A 35 10.96 6.21 -11.42
CA VAL A 35 11.43 7.55 -11.01
C VAL A 35 10.45 8.63 -11.45
N LEU A 36 9.94 8.57 -12.68
CA LEU A 36 8.94 9.53 -13.17
C LEU A 36 7.65 9.46 -12.35
N LEU A 37 7.27 8.27 -11.86
CA LEU A 37 6.07 8.08 -11.05
C LEU A 37 6.20 8.68 -9.64
N GLN A 38 7.43 8.87 -9.13
CA GLN A 38 7.64 9.51 -7.82
C GLN A 38 7.19 10.96 -7.78
N ILE A 39 7.29 11.69 -8.89
CA ILE A 39 6.89 13.10 -8.99
C ILE A 39 5.38 13.28 -8.71
N PRO A 40 4.45 12.61 -9.42
CA PRO A 40 3.02 12.73 -9.14
C PRO A 40 2.65 12.14 -7.77
N HIS A 41 3.39 11.14 -7.27
CA HIS A 41 3.23 10.65 -5.90
C HIS A 41 3.56 11.73 -4.86
N GLY A 42 4.66 12.47 -5.03
CA GLY A 42 5.05 13.58 -4.17
C GLY A 42 4.01 14.72 -4.19
N ILE A 43 3.54 15.10 -5.37
CA ILE A 43 2.48 16.12 -5.51
C ILE A 43 1.20 15.66 -4.78
N ARG A 44 0.79 14.41 -4.97
CA ARG A 44 -0.38 13.85 -4.28
C ARG A 44 -0.20 13.87 -2.75
N HIS A 45 0.99 13.51 -2.26
CA HIS A 45 1.30 13.52 -0.84
C HIS A 45 1.18 14.94 -0.25
N LEU A 46 1.78 15.94 -0.90
CA LEU A 46 1.67 17.34 -0.47
C LEU A 46 0.22 17.83 -0.43
N VAL A 47 -0.56 17.57 -1.49
CA VAL A 47 -1.97 17.98 -1.54
C VAL A 47 -2.81 17.27 -0.47
N SER A 48 -2.45 16.04 -0.08
CA SER A 48 -3.14 15.32 0.99
C SER A 48 -2.83 15.82 2.40
N MET A 49 -1.68 16.46 2.60
CA MET A 49 -1.25 16.99 3.90
C MET A 49 -1.82 18.38 4.20
N LEU A 50 -2.14 19.17 3.16
CA LEU A 50 -2.69 20.53 3.31
C LEU A 50 -3.97 20.57 4.18
N PRO A 51 -5.00 19.74 3.94
CA PRO A 51 -6.19 19.74 4.80
C PRO A 51 -5.89 19.36 6.25
N VAL A 52 -4.90 18.49 6.50
CA VAL A 52 -4.54 18.06 7.87
C VAL A 52 -4.01 19.23 8.68
N VAL A 53 -3.17 20.06 8.08
CA VAL A 53 -2.59 21.24 8.73
C VAL A 53 -3.64 22.34 8.89
N GLU A 54 -4.46 22.60 7.87
CA GLU A 54 -5.50 23.62 7.92
C GLU A 54 -6.61 23.32 8.93
N LEU A 55 -6.91 22.04 9.19
CA LEU A 55 -7.92 21.63 10.16
C LEU A 55 -7.39 21.55 11.59
N ALA A 56 -6.07 21.61 11.78
CA ALA A 56 -5.45 21.53 13.09
C ALA A 56 -5.79 22.76 13.95
N PRO A 57 -5.98 22.59 15.27
CA PRO A 57 -6.11 23.73 16.15
C PRO A 57 -4.80 24.54 16.18
N MET A 58 -4.92 25.85 16.37
CA MET A 58 -3.78 26.77 16.44
C MET A 58 -2.72 26.26 17.43
N GLY A 59 -1.47 26.19 16.99
CA GLY A 59 -0.33 25.70 17.79
C GLY A 59 -0.08 24.18 17.72
N PHE A 60 -0.98 23.39 17.12
CA PHE A 60 -0.83 21.92 16.97
C PHE A 60 -0.68 21.45 15.51
N GLU A 61 -0.51 22.37 14.57
CA GLU A 61 -0.36 22.10 13.14
C GLU A 61 0.72 21.06 12.83
N ALA A 62 1.92 21.23 13.40
CA ALA A 62 3.02 20.30 13.21
C ALA A 62 2.76 18.91 13.83
N THR A 63 2.03 18.86 14.95
CA THR A 63 1.71 17.59 15.62
C THR A 63 0.72 16.75 14.81
N MET A 64 -0.30 17.38 14.22
CA MET A 64 -1.27 16.68 13.37
C MET A 64 -0.63 16.23 12.05
N ALA A 65 0.22 17.07 11.46
CA ALA A 65 0.98 16.70 10.27
C ALA A 65 1.90 15.50 10.52
N SER A 66 2.71 15.53 11.58
CA SER A 66 3.61 14.41 11.92
C SER A 66 2.85 13.13 12.29
N LEU A 67 1.69 13.23 12.94
CA LEU A 67 0.81 12.09 13.20
C LEU A 67 0.31 11.46 11.89
N ALA A 68 -0.21 12.28 10.96
CA ALA A 68 -0.66 11.81 9.66
C ALA A 68 0.48 11.22 8.82
N MET A 69 1.69 11.77 8.92
CA MET A 69 2.88 11.22 8.27
C MET A 69 3.28 9.87 8.88
N SER A 70 3.23 9.73 10.20
CA SER A 70 3.54 8.48 10.90
C SER A 70 2.58 7.35 10.49
N MET A 71 1.28 7.66 10.37
CA MET A 71 0.29 6.70 9.87
C MET A 71 0.59 6.24 8.44
N GLN A 72 1.07 7.14 7.58
CA GLN A 72 1.44 6.78 6.20
C GLN A 72 2.68 5.87 6.15
N LEU A 73 3.68 6.14 6.98
CA LEU A 73 4.87 5.29 7.09
C LEU A 73 4.52 3.89 7.61
N MET A 74 3.54 3.78 8.50
CA MET A 74 3.04 2.52 9.03
C MET A 74 2.14 1.77 8.03
N ALA A 75 1.40 2.48 7.19
CA ALA A 75 0.52 1.86 6.21
C ALA A 75 1.28 1.07 5.13
N MET A 76 2.48 1.52 4.73
CA MET A 76 3.31 0.85 3.73
C MET A 76 3.66 -0.62 4.11
N PRO A 77 4.27 -0.89 5.28
CA PRO A 77 4.61 -2.25 5.68
C PRO A 77 3.39 -3.13 5.97
N VAL A 78 2.27 -2.55 6.41
CA VAL A 78 1.02 -3.30 6.58
C VAL A 78 0.44 -3.70 5.23
N ALA A 79 0.48 -2.79 4.25
CA ALA A 79 0.06 -3.09 2.90
C ALA A 79 0.96 -4.16 2.27
N THR A 80 2.28 -4.08 2.39
CA THR A 80 3.18 -5.10 1.84
C THR A 80 2.98 -6.46 2.50
N ALA A 81 2.74 -6.52 3.81
CA ALA A 81 2.39 -7.77 4.50
C ALA A 81 1.07 -8.36 3.96
N ALA A 82 0.03 -7.53 3.81
CA ALA A 82 -1.24 -7.95 3.21
C ALA A 82 -1.05 -8.46 1.77
N PHE A 83 -0.32 -7.73 0.93
CA PHE A 83 0.00 -8.15 -0.43
C PHE A 83 0.77 -9.46 -0.47
N SER A 84 1.75 -9.66 0.41
CA SER A 84 2.52 -10.91 0.49
C SER A 84 1.66 -12.11 0.84
N SER A 85 0.64 -11.94 1.70
CA SER A 85 -0.30 -13.00 2.07
C SER A 85 -1.19 -13.42 0.89
N VAL A 86 -1.65 -12.45 0.09
CA VAL A 86 -2.44 -12.70 -1.13
C VAL A 86 -1.57 -13.37 -2.19
N GLN A 87 -0.34 -12.87 -2.37
CA GLN A 87 0.62 -13.46 -3.31
C GLN A 87 0.88 -14.92 -2.98
N ARG A 88 1.00 -15.28 -1.69
CA ARG A 88 1.15 -16.66 -1.23
C ARG A 88 -0.05 -17.53 -1.61
N ALA A 89 -1.27 -17.10 -1.33
CA ALA A 89 -2.48 -17.87 -1.66
C ALA A 89 -2.59 -18.16 -3.16
N VAL A 90 -2.13 -17.22 -3.98
CA VAL A 90 -2.06 -17.35 -5.43
C VAL A 90 -0.94 -18.32 -5.85
N LEU A 91 0.25 -18.20 -5.27
CA LEU A 91 1.39 -19.09 -5.55
C LEU A 91 1.15 -20.54 -5.12
N GLU A 92 0.51 -20.79 -3.97
CA GLU A 92 0.14 -22.14 -3.51
C GLU A 92 -0.82 -22.83 -4.49
N ARG A 93 -1.70 -22.05 -5.14
CA ARG A 93 -2.63 -22.58 -6.14
C ARG A 93 -1.94 -22.95 -7.45
N PHE A 94 -0.80 -22.34 -7.76
CA PHE A 94 -0.02 -22.63 -8.96
C PHE A 94 0.95 -23.80 -8.76
N ASP A 95 1.51 -23.97 -7.56
CA ASP A 95 2.44 -25.07 -7.20
C ASP A 95 1.77 -26.46 -7.22
N ALA A 96 0.44 -26.50 -7.05
CA ALA A 96 -0.35 -27.73 -7.14
C ALA A 96 -0.47 -28.28 -8.58
N GLN A 97 -0.04 -27.52 -9.61
CA GLN A 97 -0.18 -27.90 -11.01
C GLN A 97 1.21 -28.18 -11.64
N PRO A 98 1.54 -29.44 -11.99
CA PRO A 98 2.82 -29.76 -12.63
C PRO A 98 2.83 -29.15 -14.03
N THR A 99 3.61 -28.08 -14.25
CA THR A 99 3.61 -27.39 -15.55
C THR A 99 5.03 -27.09 -16.06
N THR A 100 5.17 -27.13 -17.38
CA THR A 100 6.40 -26.91 -18.16
C THR A 100 6.97 -25.50 -17.98
N VAL A 101 8.28 -25.32 -18.24
CA VAL A 101 9.02 -24.04 -18.10
C VAL A 101 8.35 -22.81 -18.75
N THR A 102 7.59 -23.00 -19.83
CA THR A 102 6.84 -21.93 -20.51
C THR A 102 5.62 -21.42 -19.74
N ASN A 103 5.04 -22.24 -18.86
CA ASN A 103 3.87 -21.88 -18.07
C ASN A 103 4.27 -20.99 -16.88
N VAL A 104 5.47 -21.21 -16.33
CA VAL A 104 6.00 -20.45 -15.17
C VAL A 104 6.24 -18.98 -15.52
N GLU A 105 6.74 -18.66 -16.71
CA GLU A 105 6.94 -17.26 -17.14
C GLU A 105 5.62 -16.49 -17.29
N MET A 106 4.58 -17.14 -17.82
CA MET A 106 3.24 -16.56 -17.94
C MET A 106 2.59 -16.37 -16.57
N GLN A 107 2.75 -17.33 -15.66
CA GLN A 107 2.22 -17.25 -14.29
C GLN A 107 2.87 -16.14 -13.47
N ILE A 108 4.19 -15.94 -13.61
CA ILE A 108 4.89 -14.83 -12.99
C ILE A 108 4.41 -13.50 -13.60
N GLY A 109 4.16 -13.48 -14.91
CA GLY A 109 3.58 -12.33 -15.61
C GLY A 109 2.21 -11.92 -15.08
N ASP A 110 1.31 -12.88 -14.88
CA ASP A 110 -0.02 -12.63 -14.31
C ASP A 110 0.04 -12.09 -12.88
N LEU A 111 0.97 -12.61 -12.06
CA LEU A 111 1.18 -12.14 -10.69
C LEU A 111 1.69 -10.69 -10.65
N ILE A 112 2.62 -10.35 -11.54
CA ILE A 112 3.14 -8.99 -11.68
C ILE A 112 2.04 -8.04 -12.17
N CYS A 113 1.13 -8.50 -13.04
CA CYS A 113 -0.01 -7.71 -13.53
C CYS A 113 -1.14 -7.59 -12.49
N LEU A 114 -1.29 -8.55 -11.57
CA LEU A 114 -2.29 -8.50 -10.50
C LEU A 114 -1.93 -7.45 -9.42
N SER A 115 -0.63 -7.20 -9.21
CA SER A 115 -0.17 -6.27 -8.16
C SER A 115 -0.65 -4.81 -8.33
N PRO A 116 -0.63 -4.18 -9.52
CA PRO A 116 -1.14 -2.83 -9.73
C PRO A 116 -2.66 -2.83 -9.82
N LEU A 117 -3.29 -3.94 -10.25
CA LEU A 117 -4.75 -4.11 -10.29
C LEU A 117 -5.35 -4.07 -8.87
N ALA A 118 -4.74 -4.76 -7.93
CA ALA A 118 -5.14 -4.70 -6.53
C ALA A 118 -4.91 -3.30 -5.91
N GLY A 119 -3.97 -2.52 -6.47
CA GLY A 119 -3.78 -1.10 -6.15
C GLY A 119 -4.99 -0.21 -6.46
N PHE A 120 -5.89 -0.61 -7.36
CA PHE A 120 -7.14 0.12 -7.61
C PHE A 120 -8.11 0.09 -6.43
N GLY A 121 -7.91 -0.79 -5.43
CA GLY A 121 -8.65 -0.73 -4.17
C GLY A 121 -8.56 0.64 -3.47
N VAL A 122 -7.48 1.39 -3.73
CA VAL A 122 -7.33 2.78 -3.28
C VAL A 122 -8.41 3.71 -3.84
N LEU A 123 -8.96 3.44 -5.02
CA LEU A 123 -10.08 4.21 -5.59
C LEU A 123 -11.35 4.08 -4.74
N LEU A 124 -11.56 2.92 -4.10
CA LEU A 124 -12.70 2.72 -3.21
C LEU A 124 -12.58 3.57 -1.95
N SER A 125 -11.37 3.67 -1.39
CA SER A 125 -11.09 4.55 -0.24
C SER A 125 -11.24 6.04 -0.57
N LEU A 126 -11.20 6.39 -1.86
CA LEU A 126 -11.30 7.77 -2.34
C LEU A 126 -12.72 8.33 -2.20
N VAL A 127 -13.74 7.46 -2.18
CA VAL A 127 -15.15 7.85 -1.90
C VAL A 127 -15.27 8.41 -0.49
N TRP A 128 -14.41 7.97 0.43
CA TRP A 128 -14.43 8.43 1.82
C TRP A 128 -13.64 9.72 2.05
N LEU A 129 -12.82 10.13 1.08
CA LEU A 129 -11.90 11.26 1.24
C LEU A 129 -12.56 12.54 0.68
N PRO A 130 -12.76 13.59 1.49
CA PRO A 130 -13.45 14.81 1.05
C PRO A 130 -12.68 15.48 -0.09
N GLY A 131 -13.37 15.70 -1.21
CA GLY A 131 -12.77 16.24 -2.43
C GLY A 131 -12.51 17.74 -2.39
N SER A 132 -13.05 18.45 -1.40
CA SER A 132 -12.95 19.90 -1.28
C SER A 132 -12.68 20.36 0.16
N LYS A 133 -11.93 21.46 0.29
CA LYS A 133 -11.61 22.11 1.57
C LYS A 133 -12.86 22.47 2.39
N ILE A 134 -13.94 22.84 1.70
CA ILE A 134 -15.21 23.25 2.31
C ILE A 134 -15.90 22.04 2.95
N GLU A 135 -15.91 20.91 2.24
CA GLU A 135 -16.53 19.68 2.70
C GLU A 135 -15.81 19.12 3.93
N ALA A 136 -14.47 19.17 3.96
CA ALA A 136 -13.69 18.79 5.14
C ALA A 136 -14.03 19.65 6.37
N GLN A 137 -14.24 20.96 6.19
CA GLN A 137 -14.64 21.86 7.27
C GLN A 137 -16.08 21.61 7.75
N VAL A 138 -17.00 21.28 6.84
CA VAL A 138 -18.38 20.89 7.20
C VAL A 138 -18.37 19.59 8.01
N TRP A 139 -17.58 18.61 7.60
CA TRP A 139 -17.43 17.34 8.31
C TRP A 139 -16.80 17.52 9.69
N ARG A 140 -15.85 18.46 9.84
CA ARG A 140 -15.29 18.83 11.15
C ARG A 140 -16.33 19.51 12.05
N ARG A 141 -17.15 20.42 11.51
CA ARG A 141 -18.22 21.09 12.28
C ARG A 141 -19.33 20.12 12.70
N GLY A 142 -19.64 19.13 11.87
CA GLY A 142 -20.52 18.00 12.22
C GLY A 142 -19.82 16.87 13.00
N GLY A 143 -18.50 17.00 13.21
CA GLY A 143 -17.61 15.97 13.72
C GLY A 143 -17.66 15.89 15.24
N GLY A 144 -18.57 15.08 15.76
CA GLY A 144 -18.65 14.79 17.20
C GLY A 144 -19.64 13.67 17.54
N ARG A 145 -20.29 13.07 16.54
CA ARG A 145 -21.41 12.15 16.73
C ARG A 145 -21.01 10.78 17.29
N SER A 146 -19.74 10.37 17.18
CA SER A 146 -19.27 9.06 17.67
C SER A 146 -17.86 9.11 18.29
N ARG A 147 -17.79 9.47 19.58
CA ARG A 147 -16.54 9.38 20.38
C ARG A 147 -15.93 7.97 20.37
N LEU A 148 -16.78 6.95 20.36
CA LEU A 148 -16.37 5.54 20.26
C LEU A 148 -15.59 5.26 18.97
N LEU A 149 -16.07 5.77 17.83
CA LEU A 149 -15.44 5.52 16.53
C LEU A 149 -14.04 6.15 16.45
N GLY A 150 -13.88 7.35 17.03
CA GLY A 150 -12.59 8.01 17.16
C GLY A 150 -11.62 7.21 18.03
N TRP A 151 -12.08 6.73 19.19
CA TRP A 151 -11.26 5.92 20.10
C TRP A 151 -10.84 4.58 19.46
N THR A 152 -11.77 3.89 18.79
CA THR A 152 -11.45 2.65 18.08
C THR A 152 -10.45 2.89 16.95
N ALA A 153 -10.54 4.00 16.22
CA ALA A 153 -9.58 4.33 15.16
C ALA A 153 -8.17 4.56 15.72
N VAL A 154 -8.05 5.24 16.86
CA VAL A 154 -6.75 5.47 17.52
C VAL A 154 -6.17 4.17 18.07
N VAL A 155 -6.97 3.34 18.74
CA VAL A 155 -6.49 2.09 19.35
C VAL A 155 -6.15 1.05 18.27
N VAL A 156 -7.07 0.78 17.34
CA VAL A 156 -6.87 -0.25 16.31
C VAL A 156 -5.85 0.22 15.28
N GLY A 157 -6.04 1.43 14.74
CA GLY A 157 -5.18 1.97 13.68
C GLY A 157 -3.82 2.42 14.18
N GLY A 158 -3.76 3.10 15.33
CA GLY A 158 -2.51 3.58 15.92
C GLY A 158 -1.76 2.47 16.66
N VAL A 159 -2.32 1.99 17.77
CA VAL A 159 -1.63 1.01 18.64
C VAL A 159 -1.52 -0.35 17.95
N GLY A 160 -2.64 -0.89 17.45
CA GLY A 160 -2.64 -2.18 16.73
C GLY A 160 -1.70 -2.14 15.52
N GLY A 161 -1.76 -1.05 14.76
CA GLY A 161 -0.88 -0.80 13.64
C GLY A 161 0.62 -0.75 13.99
N LEU A 162 0.99 0.00 15.02
CA LEU A 162 2.37 0.08 15.51
C LEU A 162 2.86 -1.27 16.03
N THR A 163 2.01 -2.03 16.72
CA THR A 163 2.38 -3.38 17.17
C THR A 163 2.61 -4.32 16.00
N LEU A 164 1.77 -4.29 14.96
CA LEU A 164 1.98 -5.08 13.74
C LEU A 164 3.28 -4.69 13.04
N LEU A 165 3.56 -3.39 12.94
CA LEU A 165 4.82 -2.90 12.38
C LEU A 165 6.02 -3.46 13.15
N LEU A 166 6.02 -3.34 14.48
CA LEU A 166 7.08 -3.85 15.34
C LEU A 166 7.23 -5.37 15.21
N VAL A 167 6.12 -6.11 15.16
CA VAL A 167 6.13 -7.55 14.95
C VAL A 167 6.73 -7.91 13.58
N ILE A 168 6.33 -7.26 12.50
CA ILE A 168 6.88 -7.49 11.16
C ILE A 168 8.38 -7.16 11.12
N SER A 169 8.78 -6.00 11.67
CA SER A 169 10.18 -5.58 11.72
C SER A 169 11.05 -6.51 12.56
N THR A 170 10.54 -7.02 13.68
CA THR A 170 11.27 -7.99 14.53
C THR A 170 11.38 -9.37 13.87
N LEU A 171 10.32 -9.84 13.20
CA LEU A 171 10.33 -11.08 12.44
C LEU A 171 11.32 -11.04 11.25
N LEU A 172 11.46 -9.89 10.59
CA LEU A 172 12.45 -9.69 9.53
C LEU A 172 13.89 -9.70 10.05
N MET A 173 14.11 -9.25 11.29
CA MET A 173 15.44 -9.17 11.90
C MET A 173 15.99 -10.53 12.32
N TYR A 174 15.13 -11.49 12.69
CA TYR A 174 15.55 -12.82 13.13
C TYR A 174 15.35 -13.89 12.05
N SER A 175 16.46 -14.39 11.52
CA SER A 175 16.49 -15.33 10.39
C SER A 175 15.73 -16.64 10.63
N THR A 176 15.55 -17.11 11.87
CA THR A 176 14.85 -18.39 12.13
C THR A 176 13.32 -18.26 12.24
N TRP A 177 12.78 -17.04 12.43
CA TRP A 177 11.33 -16.78 12.38
C TRP A 177 10.88 -16.24 11.01
N SER A 178 11.84 -15.99 10.10
CA SER A 178 11.59 -15.40 8.77
C SER A 178 10.68 -16.24 7.86
N CYS A 179 10.52 -17.54 8.14
CA CYS A 179 9.59 -18.39 7.38
C CYS A 179 8.14 -18.35 7.90
N ALA A 180 7.83 -17.51 8.89
CA ALA A 180 6.48 -17.42 9.43
C ALA A 180 5.46 -17.02 8.36
N ALA A 181 4.27 -17.62 8.41
CA ALA A 181 3.21 -17.45 7.42
C ALA A 181 2.78 -15.99 7.20
N VAL A 182 2.96 -15.14 8.23
CA VAL A 182 2.68 -13.70 8.21
C VAL A 182 3.55 -12.92 7.22
N LEU A 183 4.73 -13.44 6.84
CA LEU A 183 5.62 -12.82 5.85
C LEU A 183 5.50 -13.41 4.44
N GLY A 184 4.51 -14.28 4.19
CA GLY A 184 4.34 -14.94 2.89
C GLY A 184 5.32 -16.09 2.62
N GLY A 185 6.13 -16.49 3.61
CA GLY A 185 7.02 -17.66 3.52
C GLY A 185 6.26 -19.00 3.54
N ARG A 186 6.79 -20.01 2.85
CA ARG A 186 6.23 -21.39 2.76
C ARG A 186 6.38 -22.22 4.05
N GLY A 187 6.62 -21.59 5.20
CA GLY A 187 7.02 -22.28 6.44
C GLY A 187 8.50 -22.67 6.43
N CYS A 188 9.12 -22.79 7.61
CA CYS A 188 10.48 -23.31 7.68
C CYS A 188 10.39 -24.82 7.52
N SER A 189 10.84 -25.36 6.38
CA SER A 189 11.13 -26.78 6.29
C SER A 189 12.29 -27.09 7.22
N PRO A 190 12.18 -28.07 8.16
CA PRO A 190 13.36 -28.53 8.88
C PRO A 190 14.37 -29.03 7.84
N ARG A 191 15.62 -28.59 7.97
CA ARG A 191 16.73 -29.17 7.21
C ARG A 191 16.77 -30.66 7.54
N VAL A 192 16.57 -31.50 6.54
CA VAL A 192 17.09 -32.87 6.50
C VAL A 192 18.20 -32.91 5.47
#